data_AF-A0A2E1TN09-F1
#
_entry.id   AF-A0A2E1TN09-F1
#
_cell.length_a   1.000
_cell.length_b   1.000
_cell.length_c   1.000
_cell.angle_alpha   90.00
_cell.angle_beta   90.00
_cell.angle_gamma   90.00
#
_symmetry.space_group_name_H-M   'P 1'
#
loop_
_entity.id
_entity.type
_entity.pdbx_description
1 polymer ?
#
loop_
_entity_poly.entity_id
_entity_poly.type
_entity_poly.pdbx_seq_one_letter_code
_entity_poly.pdbx_strand_id
1 'polypeptide(L)'
;MSRPTAYDRKLAEIERIRVKADQKIEELKVQANDLRSQEIKPVLLSILDSMAQYGITVEDILEAVQVANSFRKKGKNIKVKGRSSDSNRTRKLEPKYINHKTGETWSGRGKLPNWLRKEESEGIKREFFLVKKKK
;
A
#
# COMPACT_ATOMS: atom_id res chain seq x y z
N MET A 1 49.14 19.88 -15.05
CA MET A 1 47.75 19.38 -15.15
C MET A 1 47.71 17.98 -14.54
N SER A 2 46.94 17.78 -13.47
CA SER A 2 46.82 16.46 -12.82
C SER A 2 46.02 15.50 -13.71
N ARG A 3 46.49 14.25 -13.86
CA ARG A 3 45.78 13.24 -14.67
C ARG A 3 44.56 12.73 -13.90
N PRO A 4 43.39 12.60 -14.55
CA PRO A 4 42.19 12.06 -13.90
C PRO A 4 42.44 10.65 -13.37
N THR A 5 42.05 10.43 -12.12
CA THR A 5 42.14 9.14 -11.45
C THR A 5 41.12 8.14 -12.05
N ALA A 6 41.28 6.85 -11.75
CA ALA A 6 40.30 5.84 -12.13
C ALA A 6 38.90 6.12 -11.53
N TYR A 7 38.86 6.73 -10.33
CA TYR A 7 37.63 7.14 -9.68
C TYR A 7 36.93 8.26 -10.46
N ASP A 8 37.68 9.27 -10.91
CA ASP A 8 37.13 10.41 -11.68
C ASP A 8 36.48 9.93 -12.99
N ARG A 9 37.10 8.95 -13.65
CA ARG A 9 36.54 8.34 -14.88
C ARG A 9 35.26 7.57 -14.59
N LYS A 10 35.23 6.82 -13.48
CA LYS A 10 34.04 6.06 -13.07
C LYS A 10 32.89 7.00 -12.68
N LEU A 11 33.19 8.11 -12.00
CA LEU A 11 32.21 9.13 -11.63
C LEU A 11 31.60 9.79 -12.88
N ALA A 12 32.45 10.18 -13.84
CA ALA A 12 31.98 10.76 -15.11
C ALA A 12 31.06 9.80 -15.88
N GLU A 13 31.31 8.50 -15.83
CA GLU A 13 30.43 7.51 -16.47
C GLU A 13 29.09 7.38 -15.75
N ILE A 14 29.09 7.39 -14.41
CA ILE A 14 27.85 7.41 -13.62
C ILE A 14 27.02 8.65 -13.93
N GLU A 15 27.66 9.81 -14.03
CA GLU A 15 26.97 11.07 -14.39
C GLU A 15 26.36 11.01 -15.78
N ARG A 16 27.08 10.48 -16.78
CA ARG A 16 26.53 10.27 -18.13
C ARG A 16 25.31 9.36 -18.12
N ILE A 17 25.36 8.26 -17.37
CA ILE A 17 24.22 7.33 -17.25
C ILE A 17 23.02 8.04 -16.61
N ARG A 18 23.24 8.84 -15.55
CA ARG A 18 22.19 9.62 -14.90
C ARG A 18 21.56 10.62 -15.86
N VAL A 19 22.37 11.41 -16.56
CA VAL A 19 21.87 12.40 -17.54
C VAL A 19 21.04 11.71 -18.62
N LYS A 20 21.48 10.56 -19.14
CA LYS A 20 20.69 9.78 -20.10
C LYS A 20 19.37 9.27 -19.51
N ALA A 21 19.38 8.82 -18.25
CA ALA A 21 18.18 8.39 -17.56
C ALA A 21 17.19 9.56 -17.36
N ASP A 22 17.68 10.72 -16.93
CA ASP A 22 16.87 11.92 -16.74
C ASP A 22 16.27 12.43 -18.05
N GLN A 23 17.07 12.45 -19.13
CA GLN A 23 16.58 12.75 -20.49
C GLN A 23 15.44 11.80 -20.87
N LYS A 24 15.61 10.49 -20.60
CA LYS A 24 14.57 9.52 -20.93
C LYS A 24 13.29 9.71 -20.09
N ILE A 25 13.43 10.08 -18.83
CA ILE A 25 12.31 10.40 -17.95
C ILE A 25 11.54 11.61 -18.49
N GLU A 26 12.23 12.66 -18.91
CA GLU A 26 11.57 13.85 -19.46
C GLU A 26 10.87 13.56 -20.79
N GLU A 27 11.49 12.80 -21.70
CA GLU A 27 10.82 12.33 -22.93
C GLU A 27 9.52 11.58 -22.62
N LEU A 28 9.57 10.63 -21.69
CA LEU A 28 8.41 9.83 -21.32
C LEU A 28 7.31 10.67 -20.64
N LYS A 29 7.69 11.68 -19.84
CA LYS A 29 6.73 12.63 -19.26
C LYS A 29 6.04 13.46 -20.33
N VAL A 30 6.77 13.95 -21.32
CA VAL A 30 6.19 14.69 -22.45
C VAL A 30 5.24 13.79 -23.24
N GLN A 31 5.64 12.55 -23.55
CA GLN A 31 4.76 11.59 -24.22
C GLN A 31 3.49 11.29 -23.43
N ALA A 32 3.62 11.09 -22.11
CA ALA A 32 2.47 10.86 -21.23
C ALA A 32 1.51 12.07 -21.19
N ASN A 33 2.06 13.29 -21.14
CA ASN A 33 1.26 14.52 -21.15
C ASN A 33 0.57 14.76 -22.50
N ASP A 34 1.23 14.44 -23.62
CA ASP A 34 0.63 14.56 -24.95
C ASP A 34 -0.53 13.58 -25.13
N LEU A 35 -0.31 12.30 -24.80
CA LEU A 35 -1.38 11.28 -24.82
C LEU A 35 -2.55 11.69 -23.92
N ARG A 36 -2.26 12.11 -22.69
CA ARG A 36 -3.29 12.63 -21.77
C ARG A 36 -4.05 13.81 -22.37
N SER A 37 -3.36 14.72 -23.06
CA SER A 37 -4.00 15.88 -23.70
C SER A 37 -4.88 15.45 -24.88
N GLN A 38 -4.47 14.44 -25.64
CA GLN A 38 -5.28 13.85 -26.71
C GLN A 38 -6.55 13.18 -26.18
N GLU A 39 -6.46 12.48 -25.04
CA GLU A 39 -7.61 11.85 -24.39
C GLU A 39 -8.56 12.86 -23.73
N ILE A 40 -8.03 13.92 -23.09
CA ILE A 40 -8.84 14.91 -22.37
C ILE A 40 -9.58 15.86 -23.33
N LYS A 41 -9.00 16.22 -24.48
CA LYS A 41 -9.62 17.14 -25.46
C LYS A 41 -11.07 16.76 -25.82
N PRO A 42 -11.39 15.53 -26.28
CA PRO A 42 -12.76 15.17 -26.62
C PRO A 42 -13.69 15.15 -25.39
N VAL A 43 -13.19 14.74 -24.23
CA VAL A 43 -13.97 14.77 -22.98
C VAL A 43 -14.32 16.21 -22.60
N LEU A 44 -13.38 17.15 -22.73
CA LEU A 44 -13.61 18.56 -22.45
C LEU A 44 -14.69 19.15 -23.36
N LEU A 45 -14.68 18.81 -24.66
CA LEU A 45 -15.73 19.22 -25.59
C LEU A 45 -17.10 18.65 -25.17
N SER A 46 -17.16 17.37 -24.80
CA SER A 46 -18.42 16.77 -24.32
C SER A 46 -18.96 17.42 -23.04
N ILE A 47 -18.07 17.85 -22.14
CA ILE A 47 -18.44 18.59 -20.93
C ILE A 47 -18.97 19.97 -21.32
N LEU A 48 -18.29 20.68 -22.24
CA LEU A 48 -18.73 22.00 -22.69
C LEU A 48 -20.09 21.94 -23.38
N ASP A 49 -20.32 20.94 -24.23
CA ASP A 49 -21.63 20.70 -24.86
C ASP A 49 -22.70 20.42 -23.80
N SER A 50 -22.39 19.60 -22.79
CA SER A 50 -23.29 19.34 -21.66
C SER A 50 -23.56 20.63 -20.87
N MET A 51 -22.55 21.47 -20.65
CA MET A 51 -22.72 22.75 -19.96
C MET A 51 -23.66 23.67 -20.74
N ALA A 52 -23.48 23.78 -22.05
CA ALA A 52 -24.35 24.59 -22.91
C ALA A 52 -25.79 24.05 -22.96
N GLN A 53 -25.96 22.73 -23.07
CA GLN A 53 -27.27 22.07 -23.15
C GLN A 53 -28.10 22.25 -21.88
N TYR A 54 -27.46 22.20 -20.71
CA TYR A 54 -28.13 22.28 -19.42
C TYR A 54 -28.00 23.65 -18.74
N GLY A 55 -27.35 24.63 -19.39
CA GLY A 55 -27.13 25.96 -18.82
C GLY A 55 -26.23 25.95 -17.57
N ILE A 56 -25.32 24.99 -17.46
CA ILE A 56 -24.42 24.84 -16.31
C ILE A 56 -23.33 25.90 -16.38
N THR A 57 -23.22 26.69 -15.32
CA THR A 57 -22.19 27.72 -15.18
C THR A 57 -20.92 27.15 -14.54
N VAL A 58 -19.83 27.91 -14.60
CA VAL A 58 -18.58 27.52 -13.93
C VAL A 58 -18.79 27.50 -12.41
N GLU A 59 -19.61 28.41 -11.90
CA GLU A 59 -20.02 28.50 -10.50
C GLU A 59 -20.72 27.22 -10.03
N ASP A 60 -21.65 26.69 -10.82
CA ASP A 60 -22.35 25.42 -10.50
C ASP A 60 -21.38 24.24 -10.41
N ILE A 61 -20.37 24.20 -11.29
CA ILE A 61 -19.32 23.17 -11.26
C ILE A 61 -18.45 23.32 -10.00
N LEU A 62 -18.07 24.55 -9.65
CA LEU A 62 -17.27 24.82 -8.44
C LEU A 62 -18.03 24.41 -7.19
N GLU A 63 -19.32 24.75 -7.09
CA GLU A 63 -20.18 24.33 -5.99
C GLU A 63 -20.29 22.80 -5.93
N ALA A 64 -20.56 22.15 -7.06
CA ALA A 64 -20.63 20.69 -7.15
C ALA A 64 -19.31 20.01 -6.72
N VAL A 65 -18.15 20.56 -7.08
CA VAL A 65 -16.83 20.06 -6.67
C VAL A 65 -16.61 20.25 -5.17
N GLN A 66 -16.98 21.40 -4.59
CA GLN A 66 -16.89 21.65 -3.15
C GLN A 66 -17.75 20.65 -2.37
N VAL A 67 -18.99 20.46 -2.81
CA VAL A 67 -19.93 19.50 -2.25
C VAL A 67 -19.38 18.07 -2.37
N ALA A 68 -18.92 17.63 -3.54
CA ALA A 68 -18.30 16.31 -3.75
C ALA A 68 -17.07 16.08 -2.85
N ASN A 69 -16.22 17.09 -2.68
CA ASN A 69 -15.06 17.04 -1.79
C ASN A 69 -15.45 17.00 -0.32
N SER A 70 -16.52 17.68 0.08
CA SER A 70 -17.06 17.63 1.45
C SER A 70 -17.53 16.21 1.81
N PHE A 71 -18.16 15.50 0.87
CA PHE A 71 -18.57 14.10 1.04
C PHE A 71 -17.37 13.14 1.14
N ARG A 72 -16.33 13.33 0.32
CA ARG A 72 -15.07 12.57 0.44
C ARG A 72 -14.36 12.82 1.78
N LYS A 73 -14.41 14.04 2.30
CA LYS A 73 -13.86 14.38 3.63
C LYS A 73 -14.69 13.77 4.76
N LYS A 74 -16.02 13.70 4.62
CA LYS A 74 -16.93 13.06 5.58
C LYS A 74 -16.71 11.53 5.65
N GLY A 75 -16.39 10.88 4.53
CA GLY A 75 -16.00 9.47 4.49
C GLY A 75 -14.68 9.13 5.22
N LYS A 76 -13.81 10.11 5.43
CA LYS A 76 -12.54 9.92 6.16
C LYS A 76 -12.68 10.01 7.69
N ASN A 77 -13.81 10.51 8.19
CA ASN A 77 -14.13 10.65 9.61
C ASN A 77 -15.33 9.80 10.07
N ILE A 78 -15.68 8.75 9.32
CA ILE A 78 -16.48 7.66 9.90
C ILE A 78 -15.50 6.74 10.62
N LYS A 79 -15.06 7.17 11.81
CA LYS A 79 -14.86 6.19 12.88
C LYS A 79 -16.23 5.56 13.03
N VAL A 80 -16.38 4.33 12.52
CA VAL A 80 -17.54 3.48 12.83
C VAL A 80 -17.64 3.50 14.35
N LYS A 81 -18.61 4.24 14.88
CA LYS A 81 -19.01 4.16 16.29
C LYS A 81 -19.78 2.85 16.44
N GLY A 82 -19.08 1.77 16.15
CA GLY A 82 -19.41 0.44 16.61
C GLY A 82 -19.22 0.49 18.11
N ARG A 83 -20.31 0.17 18.80
CA ARG A 83 -20.46 0.04 20.25
C ARG A 83 -19.15 -0.30 20.95
N SER A 84 -18.86 0.46 22.00
CA SER A 84 -17.87 0.10 23.01
C SER A 84 -18.14 -1.31 23.51
N SER A 85 -17.35 -2.28 23.05
CA SER A 85 -17.05 -3.48 23.82
C SER A 85 -15.55 -3.67 23.80
N ASP A 86 -14.96 -3.01 24.78
CA ASP A 86 -13.86 -3.52 25.57
C ASP A 86 -12.48 -3.69 24.91
N SER A 87 -11.53 -3.21 25.69
CA SER A 87 -10.11 -3.31 25.58
C SER A 87 -9.60 -4.74 25.34
N ASN A 88 -9.33 -5.09 24.09
CA ASN A 88 -8.31 -6.11 23.83
C ASN A 88 -7.70 -5.93 22.44
N ARG A 89 -6.95 -4.84 22.27
CA ARG A 89 -5.80 -4.88 21.36
C ARG A 89 -4.96 -6.06 21.82
N THR A 90 -4.89 -7.08 20.98
CA THR A 90 -4.02 -8.25 21.04
C THR A 90 -2.73 -7.96 21.80
N ARG A 91 -2.73 -8.26 23.11
CA ARG A 91 -1.50 -8.59 23.81
C ARG A 91 -0.92 -9.77 23.06
N LYS A 92 0.29 -9.63 22.51
CA LYS A 92 1.03 -10.70 21.86
C LYS A 92 1.20 -11.80 22.92
N LEU A 93 0.30 -12.77 22.93
CA LEU A 93 0.30 -13.85 23.92
C LEU A 93 1.55 -14.68 23.71
N GLU A 94 2.21 -15.02 24.80
CA GLU A 94 3.37 -15.90 24.77
C GLU A 94 3.00 -17.22 24.08
N PRO A 95 3.87 -17.73 23.19
CA PRO A 95 3.64 -19.01 22.53
C PRO A 95 3.63 -20.13 23.57
N LYS A 96 2.51 -20.88 23.64
CA LYS A 96 2.35 -22.01 24.56
C LYS A 96 2.94 -23.28 23.95
N TYR A 97 2.75 -23.48 22.65
CA TYR A 97 3.26 -24.63 21.92
C TYR A 97 4.24 -24.20 20.83
N ILE A 98 5.29 -24.98 20.60
CA ILE A 98 6.26 -24.80 19.52
C ILE A 98 6.48 -26.11 18.77
N ASN A 99 6.53 -26.04 17.45
CA ASN A 99 6.98 -27.16 16.63
C ASN A 99 8.52 -27.17 16.62
N HIS A 100 9.15 -28.20 17.20
CA HIS A 100 10.61 -28.31 17.22
C HIS A 100 11.24 -28.54 15.84
N LYS A 101 10.47 -29.02 14.85
CA LYS A 101 10.95 -29.28 13.49
C LYS A 101 10.85 -28.03 12.61
N THR A 102 9.79 -27.23 12.74
CA THR A 102 9.50 -26.08 11.85
C THR A 102 9.65 -24.71 12.51
N GLY A 103 9.74 -24.64 13.84
CA GLY A 103 9.80 -23.40 14.61
C GLY A 103 8.46 -22.66 14.69
N GLU A 104 7.38 -23.21 14.16
CA GLU A 104 6.04 -22.60 14.23
C GLU A 104 5.53 -22.60 15.68
N THR A 105 4.94 -21.48 16.10
CA THR A 105 4.44 -21.33 17.48
C THR A 105 2.94 -21.11 17.52
N TRP A 106 2.30 -21.57 18.59
CA TRP A 106 0.88 -21.41 18.82
C TRP A 106 0.60 -21.05 20.27
N SER A 107 -0.16 -19.98 20.48
CA SER A 107 -0.48 -19.46 21.82
C SER A 107 -1.53 -20.29 22.58
N GLY A 108 -2.08 -21.35 21.96
CA GLY A 108 -3.16 -22.15 22.54
C GLY A 108 -4.54 -21.50 22.47
N ARG A 109 -4.65 -20.30 21.86
CA ARG A 109 -5.93 -19.63 21.58
C ARG A 109 -6.21 -19.61 20.07
N GLY A 110 -7.49 -19.73 19.72
CA GLY A 110 -7.95 -19.74 18.32
C GLY A 110 -7.90 -21.12 17.67
N LYS A 111 -8.02 -21.16 16.33
CA LYS A 111 -8.01 -22.40 15.55
C LYS A 111 -6.67 -23.12 15.69
N LEU A 112 -6.73 -24.44 15.89
CA LEU A 112 -5.54 -25.30 15.96
C LEU A 112 -4.76 -25.19 14.64
N PRO A 113 -3.43 -24.93 14.67
CA PRO A 113 -2.62 -24.93 13.47
C PRO A 113 -2.52 -26.33 12.85
N ASN A 114 -2.27 -26.39 11.55
CA ASN A 114 -2.30 -27.64 10.79
C ASN A 114 -1.24 -28.64 11.27
N TRP A 115 -0.06 -28.16 11.68
CA TRP A 115 1.02 -29.03 12.19
C TRP A 115 0.61 -29.74 13.48
N LEU A 116 -0.04 -29.05 14.42
CA LEU A 116 -0.45 -29.65 15.69
C LEU A 116 -1.60 -30.64 15.48
N ARG A 117 -2.48 -30.39 14.51
CA ARG A 117 -3.55 -31.33 14.13
C ARG A 117 -2.97 -32.62 13.55
N LYS A 118 -1.94 -32.49 12.71
CA LYS A 118 -1.27 -33.64 12.07
C LYS A 118 -0.56 -34.50 13.12
N GLU A 119 0.25 -33.91 13.99
CA GLU A 119 0.99 -34.64 15.02
C GLU A 119 0.04 -35.29 16.05
N GLU A 120 -1.10 -34.66 16.36
CA GLU A 120 -2.14 -35.29 17.21
C GLU A 120 -2.82 -36.47 16.53
N SER A 121 -3.06 -36.41 15.21
CA SER A 121 -3.59 -37.55 14.45
C SER A 121 -2.59 -38.71 14.35
N GLU A 122 -1.29 -38.41 14.44
CA GLU A 122 -0.20 -39.40 14.52
C GLU A 122 -0.04 -39.97 15.95
N GLY A 123 -0.90 -39.58 16.90
CA GLY A 123 -0.92 -40.10 18.27
C GLY A 123 0.03 -39.38 19.23
N ILE A 124 0.67 -38.29 18.79
CA ILE A 124 1.61 -37.52 19.63
C ILE A 124 0.82 -36.55 20.51
N LYS A 125 1.01 -36.65 21.83
CA LYS A 125 0.33 -35.77 22.78
C LYS A 125 0.82 -34.34 22.63
N ARG A 126 -0.11 -33.38 22.70
CA ARG A 126 0.17 -31.94 22.59
C ARG A 126 1.18 -31.41 23.63
N GLU A 127 1.36 -32.13 24.73
CA GLU A 127 2.31 -31.82 25.80
C GLU A 127 3.77 -31.83 25.34
N PHE A 128 4.11 -32.63 24.33
CA PHE A 128 5.46 -32.67 23.76
C PHE A 128 5.88 -31.36 23.08
N PHE A 129 4.90 -30.55 22.66
CA PHE A 129 5.16 -29.26 22.01
C PHE A 129 5.13 -28.09 22.99
N LEU A 130 4.92 -28.34 24.29
CA LEU A 130 4.75 -27.27 25.29
C LEU A 130 6.07 -26.55 25.56
N VAL A 131 6.09 -25.22 25.40
CA VAL A 131 7.24 -24.37 25.71
C VAL A 131 7.45 -24.37 27.23
N LYS A 132 8.57 -24.92 27.71
CA LYS A 132 8.98 -24.79 29.12
C LYS A 132 9.38 -23.35 29.39
N LYS A 133 8.58 -22.63 30.18
CA LYS A 133 8.96 -21.31 30.70
C LYS A 133 10.13 -21.51 31.67
N LYS A 134 11.30 -20.92 31.37
CA LYS A 134 12.32 -20.70 32.39
C LYS A 134 11.77 -19.64 33.35
N LYS A 135 11.76 -19.96 34.64
CA LYS A 135 11.40 -19.04 35.72
C LYS A 135 12.57 -18.11 36.01
#